data_AF-A0A9X1R0Z1-F1
#
_entry.id   AF-A0A9X1R0Z1-F1
#
_cell.length_a   1.000
_cell.length_b   1.000
_cell.length_c   1.000
_cell.angle_alpha   90.00
_cell.angle_beta   90.00
_cell.angle_gamma   90.00
#
_symmetry.space_group_name_H-M   'P 1'
#
loop_
_entity.id
_entity.type
_entity.pdbx_description
1 polymer ?
#
loop_
_entity_poly.entity_id
_entity_poly.type
_entity_poly.pdbx_seq_one_letter_code
_entity_poly.pdbx_strand_id
1 'polypeptide(L)'
;MKKTLILGAVAALLFVQCKEEKDPYTINKGAIGSLTSEIKIKQIDSIFANDSIVKISSSPNALETQGEVEIYEKGGKKLMLLSPKNESDPNSPITNIQVFDSRFKTDKGLNSASKFKDVKANYTVENIQTTINSIVVFLKDTDVYLTIDKKHLPEELRYDPEVKVEATQIPDDAPFKYFMIGWEPTAE
;
A
#
# COMPACT_ATOMS: atom_id res chain seq x y z
N MET A 1 -18.19 57.98 -15.25
CA MET A 1 -18.15 57.05 -14.10
C MET A 1 -18.58 55.63 -14.51
N LYS A 2 -17.87 54.99 -15.47
CA LYS A 2 -18.16 53.61 -15.92
C LYS A 2 -16.91 52.76 -16.21
N LYS A 3 -15.70 53.34 -16.14
CA LYS A 3 -14.44 52.64 -16.47
C LYS A 3 -13.69 52.13 -15.23
N THR A 4 -14.01 52.64 -14.04
CA THR A 4 -13.37 52.24 -12.78
C THR A 4 -14.00 51.00 -12.12
N LEU A 5 -15.15 50.53 -12.61
CA LEU A 5 -15.78 49.29 -12.12
C LEU A 5 -15.18 48.00 -12.71
N ILE A 6 -14.43 48.09 -13.82
CA ILE A 6 -13.84 46.92 -14.47
C ILE A 6 -12.49 46.53 -13.84
N LEU A 7 -11.79 47.49 -13.20
CA LEU A 7 -10.47 47.23 -12.61
C LEU A 7 -10.54 46.49 -11.26
N GLY A 8 -11.67 46.57 -10.55
CA GLY A 8 -11.88 45.85 -9.29
C GLY A 8 -12.21 44.36 -9.45
N ALA A 9 -12.74 43.95 -10.61
CA ALA A 9 -13.17 42.57 -10.84
C ALA A 9 -12.00 41.60 -11.17
N VAL A 10 -10.87 42.11 -11.67
CA VAL A 10 -9.72 41.28 -12.05
C VAL A 10 -8.81 40.94 -10.86
N ALA A 11 -8.81 41.76 -9.80
CA ALA A 11 -7.97 41.54 -8.62
C ALA A 11 -8.47 40.42 -7.68
N ALA A 12 -9.72 39.96 -7.84
CA ALA A 12 -10.31 38.91 -7.01
C ALA A 12 -9.98 37.47 -7.47
N LEU A 13 -9.36 37.29 -8.64
CA LEU A 13 -9.05 35.97 -9.20
C LEU A 13 -7.68 35.40 -8.79
N LEU A 14 -6.88 36.13 -8.01
CA LEU A 14 -5.51 35.74 -7.68
C LEU A 14 -5.35 34.93 -6.37
N PHE A 15 -6.45 34.60 -5.68
CA PHE A 15 -6.42 33.81 -4.44
C PHE A 15 -6.99 32.39 -4.59
N VAL A 16 -7.00 31.81 -5.79
CA VAL A 16 -7.13 30.35 -5.92
C VAL A 16 -5.81 29.75 -5.44
N GLN A 17 -5.68 29.60 -4.13
CA GLN A 17 -4.68 28.73 -3.53
C GLN A 17 -5.02 27.32 -4.03
N CYS A 18 -4.32 26.87 -5.08
CA CYS A 18 -4.28 25.46 -5.42
C CYS A 18 -3.88 24.73 -4.13
N LYS A 19 -4.81 23.97 -3.55
CA LYS A 19 -4.43 22.97 -2.55
C LYS A 19 -3.34 22.14 -3.20
N GLU A 20 -2.18 22.03 -2.56
CA GLU A 20 -1.16 21.08 -2.99
C GLU A 20 -1.85 19.72 -3.10
N GLU A 21 -1.96 19.22 -4.31
CA GLU A 21 -2.58 17.94 -4.59
C GLU A 21 -1.63 16.89 -4.02
N LYS A 22 -2.00 16.32 -2.87
CA LYS A 22 -1.20 15.30 -2.19
C LYS A 22 -1.01 14.14 -3.16
N ASP A 23 0.23 13.81 -3.48
CA ASP A 23 0.56 12.75 -4.43
C ASP A 23 -0.14 11.44 -4.00
N PRO A 24 -1.11 10.94 -4.79
CA PRO A 24 -1.91 9.78 -4.42
C PRO A 24 -1.10 8.49 -4.36
N TYR A 25 0.14 8.50 -4.86
CA TYR A 25 1.03 7.35 -4.88
C TYR A 25 2.09 7.36 -3.76
N THR A 26 1.94 8.20 -2.75
CA THR A 26 2.88 8.22 -1.62
C THR A 26 2.50 7.18 -0.56
N ILE A 27 3.50 6.43 -0.08
CA ILE A 27 3.41 5.53 1.07
C ILE A 27 4.13 6.18 2.25
N ASN A 28 3.43 6.33 3.37
CA ASN A 28 3.98 6.79 4.65
C ASN A 28 3.53 5.84 5.76
N LYS A 29 4.09 6.02 6.97
CA LYS A 29 3.57 5.31 8.14
C LYS A 29 2.11 5.70 8.40
N GLY A 30 1.24 4.71 8.51
CA GLY A 30 -0.20 4.81 8.72
C GLY A 30 -1.00 5.25 7.49
N ALA A 31 -0.40 5.38 6.30
CA ALA A 31 -1.13 5.83 5.11
C ALA A 31 -0.52 5.42 3.77
N ILE A 32 -1.38 5.14 2.79
CA ILE A 32 -1.04 4.99 1.37
C ILE A 32 -2.02 5.79 0.53
N GLY A 33 -1.54 6.83 -0.14
CA GLY A 33 -2.39 7.76 -0.88
C GLY A 33 -3.49 8.36 0.00
N SER A 34 -4.75 8.03 -0.33
CA SER A 34 -5.95 8.45 0.41
C SER A 34 -6.36 7.50 1.53
N LEU A 35 -5.75 6.32 1.65
CA LEU A 35 -6.04 5.35 2.71
C LEU A 35 -5.20 5.65 3.96
N THR A 36 -5.83 5.53 5.12
CA THR A 36 -5.19 5.63 6.44
C THR A 36 -5.44 4.36 7.26
N SER A 37 -4.68 4.15 8.33
CA SER A 37 -4.82 2.98 9.22
C SER A 37 -6.19 2.82 9.87
N GLU A 38 -6.95 3.91 9.95
CA GLU A 38 -8.27 3.96 10.57
C GLU A 38 -9.42 3.73 9.58
N ILE A 39 -9.12 3.55 8.29
CA ILE A 39 -10.14 3.43 7.27
C ILE A 39 -10.89 2.11 7.39
N LYS A 40 -12.23 2.19 7.38
CA LYS A 40 -13.12 1.04 7.42
C LYS A 40 -13.39 0.55 6.01
N ILE A 41 -13.53 -0.76 5.84
CA ILE A 41 -13.71 -1.38 4.53
C ILE A 41 -14.96 -0.86 3.78
N LYS A 42 -16.03 -0.51 4.48
CA LYS A 42 -17.23 0.10 3.86
C LYS A 42 -17.00 1.47 3.22
N GLN A 43 -15.94 2.17 3.58
CA GLN A 43 -15.64 3.52 3.06
C GLN A 43 -14.94 3.49 1.69
N ILE A 44 -14.49 2.31 1.25
CA ILE A 44 -13.73 2.12 0.01
C ILE A 44 -14.52 2.54 -1.22
N ASP A 45 -15.84 2.31 -1.24
CA ASP A 45 -16.71 2.72 -2.37
C ASP A 45 -16.65 4.24 -2.61
N SER A 46 -16.52 5.05 -1.56
CA SER A 46 -16.42 6.50 -1.69
C SER A 46 -15.00 6.98 -2.02
N ILE A 47 -13.97 6.33 -1.47
CA ILE A 47 -12.57 6.72 -1.71
C ILE A 47 -12.17 6.44 -3.15
N PHE A 48 -12.59 5.28 -3.66
CA PHE A 48 -12.28 4.79 -5.00
C PHE A 48 -13.48 4.94 -5.95
N ALA A 49 -14.32 5.96 -5.75
CA ALA A 49 -15.52 6.19 -6.57
C ALA A 49 -15.24 6.41 -8.07
N ASN A 50 -13.99 6.71 -8.42
CA ASN A 50 -13.53 6.87 -9.81
C ASN A 50 -12.81 5.64 -10.36
N ASP A 51 -12.63 4.61 -9.55
CA ASP A 51 -11.90 3.39 -9.88
C ASP A 51 -12.86 2.20 -9.96
N SER A 52 -12.37 1.07 -10.46
CA SER A 52 -13.12 -0.18 -10.48
C SER A 52 -12.82 -0.99 -9.23
N ILE A 53 -13.88 -1.39 -8.53
CA ILE A 53 -13.81 -2.09 -7.24
C ILE A 53 -14.38 -3.50 -7.43
N VAL A 54 -13.59 -4.53 -7.13
CA VAL A 54 -14.02 -5.94 -7.18
C VAL A 54 -14.00 -6.52 -5.77
N LYS A 55 -15.18 -6.95 -5.29
CA LYS A 55 -15.34 -7.54 -3.94
C LYS A 55 -15.13 -9.06 -4.04
N ILE A 56 -14.14 -9.60 -3.33
CA ILE A 56 -13.70 -10.99 -3.47
C ILE A 56 -14.35 -11.89 -2.41
N SER A 57 -14.32 -11.48 -1.14
CA SER A 57 -14.82 -12.27 0.00
C SER A 57 -16.09 -11.67 0.61
N SER A 58 -16.98 -11.12 -0.23
CA SER A 58 -18.21 -10.48 0.23
C SER A 58 -19.37 -11.46 0.30
N SER A 59 -20.23 -11.32 1.31
CA SER A 59 -21.49 -12.06 1.34
C SER A 59 -22.39 -11.60 0.19
N PRO A 60 -23.06 -12.51 -0.54
CA PRO A 60 -23.97 -12.13 -1.63
C PRO A 60 -25.09 -11.16 -1.21
N ASN A 61 -25.43 -11.13 0.08
CA ASN A 61 -26.47 -10.30 0.66
C ASN A 61 -25.93 -9.08 1.43
N ALA A 62 -24.63 -8.79 1.33
CA ALA A 62 -24.03 -7.66 2.04
C ALA A 62 -24.57 -6.33 1.49
N LEU A 63 -25.12 -5.50 2.39
CA LEU A 63 -25.60 -4.16 2.04
C LEU A 63 -24.45 -3.16 1.93
N GLU A 64 -23.44 -3.29 2.79
CA GLU A 64 -22.23 -2.48 2.80
C GLU A 64 -21.04 -3.31 2.30
N THR A 65 -19.99 -2.65 1.83
CA THR A 65 -18.76 -3.34 1.44
C THR A 65 -18.09 -3.99 2.64
N GLN A 66 -17.78 -5.27 2.48
CA GLN A 66 -17.11 -6.15 3.43
C GLN A 66 -16.26 -7.16 2.65
N GLY A 67 -15.36 -7.86 3.33
CA GLY A 67 -14.43 -8.82 2.74
C GLY A 67 -13.25 -8.15 2.05
N GLU A 68 -12.42 -8.96 1.40
CA GLU A 68 -11.32 -8.43 0.60
C GLU A 68 -11.82 -7.73 -0.66
N VAL A 69 -11.10 -6.68 -1.06
CA VAL A 69 -11.45 -5.85 -2.21
C VAL A 69 -10.23 -5.58 -3.08
N GLU A 70 -10.34 -5.87 -4.37
CA GLU A 70 -9.35 -5.46 -5.37
C GLU A 70 -9.73 -4.12 -5.98
N ILE A 71 -8.75 -3.24 -6.12
CA ILE A 71 -8.90 -1.91 -6.74
C ILE A 71 -8.16 -1.88 -8.06
N TYR A 72 -8.82 -1.38 -9.09
CA TYR A 72 -8.32 -1.26 -10.46
C TYR A 72 -8.52 0.17 -10.98
N GLU A 73 -7.53 0.71 -11.69
CA GLU A 73 -7.73 1.97 -12.39
C GLU A 73 -8.68 1.78 -13.61
N LYS A 74 -9.24 2.87 -14.15
CA LYS A 74 -10.15 2.82 -15.32
C LYS A 74 -9.59 2.07 -16.54
N GLY A 75 -8.25 1.94 -16.66
CA GLY A 75 -7.57 1.17 -17.70
C GLY A 75 -7.47 -0.34 -17.44
N GLY A 76 -8.01 -0.84 -16.31
CA GLY A 76 -7.99 -2.26 -15.94
C GLY A 76 -6.70 -2.73 -15.25
N LYS A 77 -5.75 -1.83 -14.97
CA LYS A 77 -4.55 -2.17 -14.20
C LYS A 77 -4.90 -2.32 -12.73
N LYS A 78 -4.51 -3.46 -12.13
CA LYS A 78 -4.67 -3.69 -10.69
C LYS A 78 -3.75 -2.77 -9.89
N LEU A 79 -4.31 -2.02 -8.95
CA LEU A 79 -3.59 -1.11 -8.07
C LEU A 79 -3.21 -1.81 -6.76
N MET A 80 -4.20 -2.34 -6.04
CA MET A 80 -4.03 -2.92 -4.72
C MET A 80 -5.12 -3.95 -4.40
N LEU A 81 -4.82 -4.84 -3.44
CA LEU A 81 -5.78 -5.71 -2.75
C LEU A 81 -5.84 -5.25 -1.30
N LEU A 82 -7.04 -4.98 -0.82
CA LEU A 82 -7.35 -4.49 0.51
C LEU A 82 -7.99 -5.60 1.33
N SER A 83 -7.39 -5.93 2.47
CA SER A 83 -7.89 -6.98 3.37
C SER A 83 -8.26 -6.38 4.73
N PRO A 84 -9.54 -6.40 5.13
CA PRO A 84 -9.95 -5.99 6.46
C PRO A 84 -9.52 -6.99 7.53
N LYS A 85 -9.43 -6.54 8.78
CA LYS A 85 -9.15 -7.43 9.93
C LYS A 85 -10.23 -8.51 10.11
N ASN A 86 -11.48 -8.17 9.82
CA ASN A 86 -12.62 -9.07 9.85
C ASN A 86 -13.42 -8.92 8.55
N GLU A 87 -13.34 -9.93 7.69
CA GLU A 87 -14.00 -9.95 6.38
C GLU A 87 -15.53 -9.91 6.44
N SER A 88 -16.13 -10.25 7.58
CA SER A 88 -17.59 -10.25 7.74
C SER A 88 -18.14 -8.96 8.36
N ASP A 89 -17.28 -8.01 8.75
CA ASP A 89 -17.70 -6.75 9.40
C ASP A 89 -17.38 -5.54 8.51
N PRO A 90 -18.40 -4.81 7.99
CA PRO A 90 -18.18 -3.61 7.17
C PRO A 90 -17.50 -2.45 7.93
N ASN A 91 -17.53 -2.46 9.27
CA ASN A 91 -16.81 -1.48 10.09
C ASN A 91 -15.38 -1.89 10.40
N SER A 92 -14.94 -3.06 9.93
CA SER A 92 -13.59 -3.55 10.18
C SER A 92 -12.56 -2.64 9.51
N PRO A 93 -11.49 -2.25 10.22
CA PRO A 93 -10.39 -1.50 9.64
C PRO A 93 -9.62 -2.38 8.64
N ILE A 94 -9.07 -1.73 7.61
CA ILE A 94 -8.15 -2.36 6.66
C ILE A 94 -6.79 -2.47 7.33
N THR A 95 -6.26 -3.68 7.47
CA THR A 95 -4.98 -3.92 8.15
C THR A 95 -3.89 -4.44 7.24
N ASN A 96 -4.24 -5.03 6.10
CA ASN A 96 -3.28 -5.51 5.11
C ASN A 96 -3.63 -4.98 3.72
N ILE A 97 -2.59 -4.51 3.04
CA ILE A 97 -2.69 -3.97 1.68
C ILE A 97 -1.57 -4.59 0.85
N GLN A 98 -1.92 -5.35 -0.19
CA GLN A 98 -0.95 -5.77 -1.20
C GLN A 98 -0.94 -4.74 -2.32
N VAL A 99 0.22 -4.16 -2.62
CA VAL A 99 0.37 -3.14 -3.66
C VAL A 99 0.95 -3.78 -4.92
N PHE A 100 0.27 -3.61 -6.04
CA PHE A 100 0.69 -4.14 -7.34
C PHE A 100 1.34 -3.06 -8.21
N ASP A 101 0.86 -1.82 -8.12
CA ASP A 101 1.32 -0.73 -8.97
C ASP A 101 2.58 -0.04 -8.40
N SER A 102 3.67 -0.06 -9.18
CA SER A 102 4.97 0.50 -8.79
C SER A 102 5.00 2.03 -8.71
N ARG A 103 3.93 2.73 -9.12
CA ARG A 103 3.79 4.17 -8.86
C ARG A 103 3.76 4.45 -7.37
N PHE A 104 3.12 3.57 -6.59
CA PHE A 104 3.08 3.67 -5.13
C PHE A 104 4.46 3.44 -4.54
N LYS A 105 5.01 4.44 -3.86
CA LYS A 105 6.37 4.40 -3.33
C LYS A 105 6.49 5.11 -2.00
N THR A 106 7.42 4.64 -1.19
CA THR A 106 7.83 5.33 0.04
C THR A 106 8.56 6.64 -0.26
N ASP A 107 8.76 7.45 0.77
CA ASP A 107 9.65 8.63 0.76
C ASP A 107 11.06 8.31 0.23
N LYS A 108 11.59 7.12 0.52
CA LYS A 108 12.88 6.63 0.01
C LYS A 108 12.79 5.89 -1.34
N GLY A 109 11.61 5.89 -1.98
CA GLY A 109 11.41 5.37 -3.33
C GLY A 109 11.18 3.86 -3.47
N LEU A 110 11.07 3.12 -2.35
CA LEU A 110 10.79 1.68 -2.37
C LEU A 110 9.36 1.41 -2.86
N ASN A 111 9.22 0.49 -3.81
CA ASN A 111 7.95 0.12 -4.43
C ASN A 111 7.93 -1.36 -4.86
N SER A 112 6.81 -1.81 -5.44
CA SER A 112 6.61 -3.21 -5.86
C SER A 112 7.59 -3.72 -6.91
N ALA A 113 8.22 -2.84 -7.70
CA ALA A 113 9.20 -3.21 -8.73
C ALA A 113 10.67 -3.16 -8.24
N SER A 114 10.92 -2.68 -7.01
CA SER A 114 12.25 -2.64 -6.41
C SER A 114 12.82 -4.05 -6.16
N LYS A 115 14.13 -4.09 -5.91
CA LYS A 115 14.89 -5.31 -5.57
C LYS A 115 15.45 -5.21 -4.16
N PHE A 116 15.94 -6.34 -3.64
CA PHE A 116 16.45 -6.37 -2.27
C PHE A 116 17.67 -5.46 -2.04
N LYS A 117 18.48 -5.16 -3.06
CA LYS A 117 19.53 -4.13 -2.98
C LYS A 117 18.99 -2.76 -2.57
N ASP A 118 17.78 -2.40 -3.03
CA ASP A 118 17.18 -1.09 -2.75
C ASP A 118 16.73 -1.02 -1.29
N VAL A 119 16.33 -2.16 -0.72
CA VAL A 119 16.06 -2.34 0.72
C VAL A 119 17.35 -2.15 1.51
N LYS A 120 18.41 -2.90 1.17
CA LYS A 120 19.70 -2.83 1.89
C LYS A 120 20.32 -1.44 1.88
N ALA A 121 20.12 -0.68 0.81
CA ALA A 121 20.67 0.66 0.68
C ALA A 121 19.94 1.71 1.53
N ASN A 122 18.66 1.52 1.85
CA ASN A 122 17.79 2.59 2.38
C ASN A 122 17.05 2.23 3.68
N TYR A 123 17.05 0.96 4.08
CA TYR A 123 16.25 0.42 5.18
C TYR A 123 17.04 -0.52 6.09
N THR A 124 16.66 -0.53 7.36
CA THR A 124 17.12 -1.52 8.33
C THR A 124 16.09 -2.65 8.38
N VAL A 125 16.54 -3.90 8.16
CA VAL A 125 15.70 -5.08 8.36
C VAL A 125 15.49 -5.27 9.86
N GLU A 126 14.24 -5.33 10.29
CA GLU A 126 13.85 -5.55 11.69
C GLU A 126 13.78 -7.05 12.00
N ASN A 127 13.15 -7.81 11.12
CA ASN A 127 12.95 -9.25 11.30
C ASN A 127 12.80 -9.95 9.95
N ILE A 128 13.19 -11.23 9.89
CA ILE A 128 12.94 -12.11 8.75
C ILE A 128 12.25 -13.36 9.28
N GLN A 129 11.03 -13.61 8.78
CA GLN A 129 10.29 -14.83 9.08
C GLN A 129 10.34 -15.79 7.90
N THR A 130 10.58 -17.05 8.18
CA THR A 130 10.65 -18.11 7.17
C THR A 130 9.30 -18.80 7.06
N THR A 131 8.82 -19.03 5.83
CA THR A 131 7.67 -19.89 5.53
C THR A 131 8.13 -21.11 4.73
N ILE A 132 7.19 -21.98 4.32
CA ILE A 132 7.48 -23.14 3.48
C ILE A 132 8.23 -22.73 2.21
N ASN A 133 7.75 -21.73 1.48
CA ASN A 133 8.25 -21.39 0.14
C ASN A 133 8.83 -19.97 0.03
N SER A 134 8.75 -19.16 1.08
CA SER A 134 9.18 -17.76 1.05
C SER A 134 9.81 -17.34 2.37
N ILE A 135 10.41 -16.16 2.35
CA ILE A 135 10.71 -15.37 3.54
C ILE A 135 9.86 -14.11 3.54
N VAL A 136 9.50 -13.62 4.71
CA VAL A 136 8.84 -12.34 4.94
C VAL A 136 9.82 -11.43 5.66
N VAL A 137 10.17 -10.31 5.04
CA VAL A 137 11.12 -9.33 5.55
C VAL A 137 10.35 -8.13 6.09
N PHE A 138 10.49 -7.87 7.39
CA PHE A 138 9.93 -6.71 8.07
C PHE A 138 11.00 -5.62 8.14
N LEU A 139 10.60 -4.39 7.86
CA LEU A 139 11.49 -3.25 7.82
C LEU A 139 11.21 -2.35 9.02
N LYS A 140 12.29 -1.87 9.66
CA LYS A 140 12.18 -1.01 10.83
C LYS A 140 11.57 0.35 10.45
N ASP A 141 10.74 0.88 11.35
CA ASP A 141 10.16 2.23 11.27
C ASP A 141 9.27 2.49 10.04
N THR A 142 8.69 1.43 9.47
CA THR A 142 7.73 1.50 8.36
C THR A 142 6.67 0.42 8.52
N ASP A 143 5.54 0.59 7.86
CA ASP A 143 4.49 -0.43 7.78
C ASP A 143 4.69 -1.37 6.57
N VAL A 144 5.75 -1.14 5.78
CA VAL A 144 6.08 -1.97 4.62
C VAL A 144 6.75 -3.27 5.06
N TYR A 145 6.27 -4.38 4.53
CA TYR A 145 6.94 -5.68 4.60
C TYR A 145 6.93 -6.37 3.24
N LEU A 146 7.89 -7.26 3.03
CA LEU A 146 8.19 -7.82 1.71
C LEU A 146 8.19 -9.33 1.78
N THR A 147 7.62 -9.99 0.78
CA THR A 147 7.76 -11.45 0.63
C THR A 147 8.71 -11.76 -0.52
N ILE A 148 9.67 -12.65 -0.30
CA ILE A 148 10.62 -13.12 -1.34
C ILE A 148 10.51 -14.65 -1.41
N ASP A 149 10.32 -15.20 -2.62
CA ASP A 149 10.32 -16.67 -2.81
C ASP A 149 11.72 -17.24 -2.52
N LYS A 150 11.76 -18.35 -1.78
CA LYS A 150 13.00 -19.07 -1.43
C LYS A 150 13.81 -19.50 -2.64
N LYS A 151 13.19 -19.68 -3.81
CA LYS A 151 13.90 -19.99 -5.08
C LYS A 151 14.96 -18.93 -5.45
N HIS A 152 14.85 -17.72 -4.92
CA HIS A 152 15.82 -16.64 -5.13
C HIS A 152 16.92 -16.58 -4.07
N LEU A 153 16.88 -17.42 -3.03
CA LEU A 153 17.92 -17.48 -1.99
C LEU A 153 19.02 -18.48 -2.38
N PRO A 154 20.17 -18.47 -1.69
CA PRO A 154 21.15 -19.56 -1.76
C PRO A 154 20.51 -20.93 -1.50
N GLU A 155 21.04 -21.97 -2.14
CA GLU A 155 20.45 -23.30 -2.18
C GLU A 155 20.22 -23.89 -0.77
N GLU A 156 21.16 -23.66 0.12
CA GLU A 156 21.15 -24.11 1.51
C GLU A 156 19.98 -23.54 2.34
N LEU A 157 19.36 -22.43 1.90
CA LEU A 157 18.23 -21.79 2.59
C LEU A 157 16.86 -22.18 1.99
N ARG A 158 16.83 -22.99 0.92
CA ARG A 158 15.59 -23.18 0.14
C ARG A 158 14.63 -24.23 0.69
N TYR A 159 15.16 -25.27 1.33
CA TYR A 159 14.40 -26.49 1.58
C TYR A 159 14.02 -26.68 3.04
N ASP A 160 14.74 -26.06 3.97
CA ASP A 160 14.44 -26.11 5.39
C ASP A 160 13.39 -25.03 5.76
N PRO A 161 12.21 -25.40 6.28
CA PRO A 161 11.18 -24.44 6.69
C PRO A 161 11.52 -23.66 7.97
N GLU A 162 12.46 -24.14 8.79
CA GLU A 162 12.86 -23.52 10.05
C GLU A 162 14.19 -22.75 9.94
N VAL A 163 14.81 -22.77 8.76
CA VAL A 163 16.09 -22.09 8.53
C VAL A 163 15.98 -20.61 8.87
N LYS A 164 16.93 -20.14 9.68
CA LYS A 164 17.10 -18.72 9.97
C LYS A 164 17.83 -18.08 8.80
N VAL A 165 17.23 -17.03 8.25
CA VAL A 165 17.78 -16.28 7.12
C VAL A 165 18.20 -14.91 7.61
N GLU A 166 19.46 -14.56 7.38
CA GLU A 166 20.00 -13.24 7.65
C GLU A 166 19.89 -12.36 6.41
N ALA A 167 19.71 -11.05 6.61
CA ALA A 167 19.56 -10.09 5.50
C ALA A 167 20.76 -10.11 4.53
N THR A 168 21.97 -10.40 5.02
CA THR A 168 23.18 -10.49 4.20
C THR A 168 23.19 -11.69 3.24
N GLN A 169 22.38 -12.72 3.50
CA GLN A 169 22.27 -13.91 2.68
C GLN A 169 21.24 -13.76 1.55
N ILE A 170 20.43 -12.71 1.57
CA ILE A 170 19.44 -12.43 0.52
C ILE A 170 20.15 -11.74 -0.65
N PRO A 171 20.11 -12.30 -1.87
CA PRO A 171 20.74 -11.70 -3.04
C PRO A 171 20.18 -10.33 -3.41
N ASP A 172 21.05 -9.46 -3.93
CA ASP A 172 20.72 -8.07 -4.31
C ASP A 172 19.60 -7.96 -5.33
N ASP A 173 19.57 -8.89 -6.28
CA ASP A 173 18.64 -8.95 -7.41
C ASP A 173 17.34 -9.69 -7.09
N ALA A 174 17.19 -10.21 -5.87
CA ALA A 174 16.00 -10.92 -5.44
C ALA A 174 14.75 -10.03 -5.62
N PRO A 175 13.76 -10.45 -6.43
CA PRO A 175 12.52 -9.72 -6.62
C PRO A 175 11.59 -9.90 -5.42
N PHE A 176 10.72 -8.93 -5.23
CA PHE A 176 9.60 -9.12 -4.30
C PHE A 176 8.52 -9.97 -5.00
N LYS A 177 8.10 -11.03 -4.31
CA LYS A 177 6.88 -11.76 -4.65
C LYS A 177 5.67 -10.90 -4.29
N TYR A 178 5.66 -10.36 -3.07
CA TYR A 178 4.63 -9.46 -2.56
C TYR A 178 5.28 -8.22 -1.94
N PHE A 179 4.73 -7.06 -2.26
CA PHE A 179 5.02 -5.79 -1.61
C PHE A 179 3.78 -5.40 -0.81
N MET A 180 3.92 -5.42 0.50
CA MET A 180 2.79 -5.35 1.42
C MET A 180 2.93 -4.13 2.33
N ILE A 181 1.79 -3.62 2.74
CA ILE A 181 1.68 -2.70 3.88
C ILE A 181 0.82 -3.41 4.92
N GLY A 182 1.27 -3.38 6.17
CA GLY A 182 0.56 -3.93 7.31
C GLY A 182 0.69 -3.01 8.50
N TRP A 183 -0.44 -2.66 9.09
CA TRP A 183 -0.48 -1.85 10.31
C TRP A 183 -1.53 -2.41 11.26
N GLU A 184 -1.33 -2.16 12.55
CA GLU A 184 -2.36 -2.37 13.54
C GLU A 184 -3.26 -1.13 13.59
N PRO A 185 -4.60 -1.29 13.62
CA PRO A 185 -5.50 -0.17 13.87
C PRO A 185 -5.19 0.41 15.25
N THR A 186 -5.25 1.73 15.40
CA THR A 186 -5.08 2.33 16.72
C THR A 186 -6.21 1.83 17.62
N ALA A 187 -5.88 1.16 18.74
CA ALA A 187 -6.91 0.68 19.66
C ALA A 187 -7.66 1.88 20.27
N GLU A 188 -8.99 1.89 20.17
CA GLU A 188 -9.88 2.79 20.92
C GLU A 188 -9.87 2.44 22.42
#